data_AF-A0A8E7AXR1-F1
#
_entry.id   AF-A0A8E7AXR1-F1
#
_cell.length_a   1.000
_cell.length_b   1.000
_cell.length_c   1.000
_cell.angle_alpha   90.00
_cell.angle_beta   90.00
_cell.angle_gamma   90.00
#
_symmetry.space_group_name_H-M   'P 1'
#
loop_
_entity.id
_entity.type
_entity.pdbx_description
1 polymer ?
#
loop_
_entity_poly.entity_id
_entity_poly.type
_entity_poly.pdbx_seq_one_letter_code
_entity_poly.pdbx_strand_id
1 'polypeptide(L)' 'MKCVQCNEGVTVDSFTTVAFEKNGAAFLFRHVPAMICPVCGEEYLSEEIQDRISEITSRCLEPCLSVNVYDFQAKSITA' A
#
# COMPACT_ATOMS: atom_id res chain seq x y z
N MET A 1 -6.73 10.96 13.59
CA MET A 1 -5.61 11.91 13.85
C MET A 1 -5.57 13.03 12.81
N LYS A 2 -4.99 14.21 13.09
CA LYS A 2 -4.72 15.21 12.05
C LYS A 2 -3.68 14.64 11.07
N CYS A 3 -3.93 14.72 9.77
CA CYS A 3 -3.02 14.22 8.75
C CYS A 3 -1.71 15.02 8.75
N VAL A 4 -0.57 14.34 8.89
CA VAL A 4 0.75 14.99 8.96
C VAL A 4 1.27 15.42 7.57
N GLN A 5 0.76 14.81 6.49
CA GLN A 5 1.17 15.18 5.13
C GLN A 5 0.54 16.49 4.67
N CYS A 6 -0.79 16.58 4.70
CA CYS A 6 -1.48 17.78 4.23
C CYS A 6 -1.75 18.82 5.32
N ASN A 7 -1.68 18.46 6.60
CA ASN A 7 -2.02 19.33 7.73
C ASN A 7 -3.43 19.96 7.68
N GLU A 8 -4.32 19.41 6.85
CA GLU A 8 -5.70 19.89 6.66
C GLU A 8 -6.70 18.82 7.10
N GLY A 9 -6.59 17.61 6.53
CA GLY A 9 -7.55 16.54 6.77
C GLY A 9 -7.44 15.92 8.17
N VAL A 10 -8.57 15.41 8.65
CA VAL A 10 -8.64 14.49 9.80
C VAL A 10 -8.84 13.09 9.23
N THR A 11 -7.92 12.19 9.57
CA THR A 11 -7.96 10.79 9.12
C THR A 11 -9.15 10.05 9.71
N VAL A 12 -9.67 9.09 8.94
CA VAL A 12 -10.78 8.21 9.30
C VAL A 12 -10.39 6.75 9.14
N ASP A 13 -10.95 5.88 9.98
CA ASP A 13 -10.72 4.44 9.86
C ASP A 13 -11.42 3.90 8.61
N SER A 14 -10.65 3.18 7.79
CA SER A 14 -11.09 2.62 6.51
C SER A 14 -10.21 1.44 6.12
N PHE A 15 -10.29 1.04 4.84
CA PHE A 15 -9.52 -0.05 4.26
C PHE A 15 -8.76 0.40 3.01
N THR A 16 -7.56 -0.14 2.84
CA THR A 16 -6.72 0.10 1.65
C THR A 16 -6.20 -1.20 1.02
N THR A 17 -5.49 -1.05 -0.11
CA THR A 17 -4.67 -2.06 -0.74
C THR A 17 -3.20 -1.69 -0.60
N VAL A 18 -2.41 -2.55 0.04
CA VAL A 18 -0.95 -2.41 0.13
C VAL A 18 -0.31 -3.29 -0.92
N ALA A 19 0.46 -2.68 -1.84
CA ALA A 19 1.16 -3.38 -2.90
C ALA A 19 2.64 -3.00 -2.92
N PHE A 20 3.53 -3.99 -2.97
CA PHE A 20 4.96 -3.76 -3.09
C PHE A 20 5.68 -5.01 -3.62
N GLU A 21 6.92 -4.82 -4.07
CA GLU A 21 7.82 -5.90 -4.43
C GLU A 21 8.95 -6.04 -3.41
N LYS A 22 9.33 -7.29 -3.10
CA LYS A 22 10.48 -7.60 -2.26
C LYS A 22 11.14 -8.89 -2.73
N ASN A 23 12.45 -8.88 -2.94
CA ASN A 23 13.23 -10.03 -3.38
C ASN A 23 12.68 -10.71 -4.67
N GLY A 24 12.13 -9.93 -5.60
CA GLY A 24 11.54 -10.44 -6.85
C GLY A 24 10.16 -11.10 -6.70
N ALA A 25 9.57 -11.05 -5.51
CA ALA A 25 8.18 -11.44 -5.28
C ALA A 25 7.28 -10.20 -5.16
N ALA A 26 6.14 -10.23 -5.83
CA ALA A 26 5.11 -9.20 -5.74
C ALA A 26 4.09 -9.55 -4.65
N PHE A 27 3.76 -8.58 -3.80
CA PHE A 27 2.80 -8.71 -2.73
C PHE A 27 1.63 -7.75 -2.94
N LEU A 28 0.40 -8.27 -2.77
CA LEU A 28 -0.83 -7.49 -2.86
C LEU A 28 -1.76 -7.87 -1.71
N PHE A 29 -1.84 -6.99 -0.71
CA PHE A 29 -2.74 -7.14 0.43
C PHE A 29 -3.96 -6.25 0.23
N ARG A 30 -5.14 -6.85 0.14
CA ARG A 30 -6.41 -6.13 0.00
C ARG A 30 -7.14 -6.01 1.33
N HIS A 31 -7.95 -4.95 1.45
CA HIS A 31 -8.77 -4.67 2.63
C HIS A 31 -7.92 -4.59 3.90
N VAL A 32 -6.75 -3.95 3.80
CA VAL A 32 -5.87 -3.70 4.93
C VAL A 32 -6.47 -2.55 5.75
N PRO A 33 -6.78 -2.73 7.05
CA PRO A 33 -7.24 -1.65 7.90
C PRO A 33 -6.21 -0.52 7.97
N ALA A 34 -6.65 0.71 7.74
CA ALA A 34 -5.80 1.89 7.77
C ALA A 34 -6.59 3.13 8.19
N MET A 35 -5.89 4.13 8.72
CA MET A 35 -6.42 5.48 8.83
C MET A 35 -6.14 6.21 7.51
N ILE A 36 -7.18 6.69 6.84
CA ILE A 36 -7.05 7.35 5.53
C ILE A 36 -7.46 8.82 5.65
N CYS A 37 -6.67 9.72 5.08
CA CYS A 37 -7.03 11.12 4.96
C CYS A 37 -8.01 11.31 3.79
N PRO A 38 -9.26 11.77 4.02
CA PRO A 38 -10.23 11.96 2.94
C PRO A 38 -9.90 13.15 2.03
N VAL A 39 -8.95 14.00 2.43
CA VAL A 39 -8.55 15.20 1.67
C VAL A 39 -7.45 14.88 0.67
N CYS A 40 -6.37 14.20 1.10
CA CYS A 40 -5.19 13.97 0.26
C CYS A 40 -4.95 12.49 -0.08
N GLY A 41 -5.72 11.57 0.50
CA GLY A 41 -5.58 10.13 0.26
C GLY A 41 -4.43 9.46 1.00
N GLU A 42 -3.70 10.17 1.88
CA GLU A 42 -2.61 9.57 2.65
C GLU A 42 -3.13 8.48 3.59
N GLU A 43 -2.39 7.39 3.68
CA GLU A 43 -2.77 6.17 4.37
C GLU A 43 -1.79 5.87 5.51
N TYR A 44 -2.31 5.60 6.69
CA TYR A 44 -1.50 5.31 7.87
C TYR A 44 -1.85 3.92 8.39
N LEU A 45 -0.85 3.04 8.43
CA LEU A 45 -0.96 1.69 8.97
C LEU A 45 -0.45 1.67 10.41
N SER A 46 -1.16 0.98 11.30
CA SER A 46 -0.65 0.74 12.65
C SER A 46 0.58 -0.17 12.62
N GLU A 47 1.40 -0.10 13.67
CA GLU A 47 2.57 -0.96 13.85
C GLU A 47 2.16 -2.45 13.78
N GLU A 48 1.08 -2.83 14.46
CA GLU A 48 0.56 -4.21 14.43
C GLU A 48 0.24 -4.70 13.00
N ILE A 49 -0.35 -3.85 12.16
CA ILE A 49 -0.66 -4.22 10.77
C ILE A 49 0.61 -4.35 9.94
N GLN A 50 1.58 -3.44 10.13
CA GLN A 50 2.87 -3.50 9.45
C GLN A 50 3.65 -4.77 9.84
N ASP A 51 3.66 -5.13 11.12
CA ASP A 51 4.31 -6.35 11.62
C ASP A 51 3.67 -7.60 11.01
N ARG A 52 2.34 -7.67 10.95
CA ARG A 52 1.63 -8.78 10.32
C ARG A 52 1.93 -8.89 8.83
N ILE A 53 1.99 -7.77 8.11
CA ILE A 53 2.39 -7.74 6.69
C ILE A 53 3.84 -8.24 6.53
N SER A 54 4.74 -7.87 7.44
CA SER A 54 6.13 -8.32 7.44
C SER A 54 6.24 -9.84 7.70
N GLU A 55 5.50 -10.37 8.67
CA GLU A 55 5.47 -11.81 8.99
C GLU A 55 4.98 -12.66 7.81
N ILE A 56 3.72 -12.45 7.39
CA ILE A 56 3.34 -12.25 5.98
C ILE A 56 4.38 -12.62 4.92
N THR A 57 5.03 -11.55 4.52
CA THR A 57 6.05 -11.46 3.49
C THR A 57 7.21 -12.42 3.74
N SER A 58 7.68 -12.55 5.00
CA SER A 58 8.80 -13.43 5.35
C SER A 58 8.52 -14.91 5.15
N ARG A 59 7.27 -15.34 5.34
CA ARG A 59 6.84 -16.74 5.18
C ARG A 59 6.56 -17.09 3.71
N CYS A 60 6.27 -16.10 2.89
CA CYS A 60 5.89 -16.25 1.48
C CYS A 60 7.05 -15.99 0.50
N LEU A 61 8.31 -16.18 0.93
CA LEU A 61 9.50 -15.97 0.10
C LEU A 61 9.81 -17.12 -0.88
N GLU A 62 9.01 -18.18 -0.90
CA GLU A 62 9.14 -19.25 -1.89
C GLU A 62 8.62 -18.74 -3.25
N PRO A 63 9.45 -18.71 -4.31
CA PRO A 63 9.11 -18.14 -5.60
C PRO A 63 8.14 -19.06 -6.35
N CYS A 64 6.84 -18.97 -6.04
CA CYS A 64 5.81 -19.76 -6.72
C CYS A 64 4.72 -18.92 -7.39
N LEU A 65 4.72 -17.59 -7.21
CA LEU A 65 3.75 -16.71 -7.85
C LEU A 65 4.44 -15.78 -8.86
N SER A 66 4.34 -16.10 -10.14
CA SER A 66 4.69 -15.19 -11.22
C SER A 66 3.50 -14.25 -11.48
N VAL A 67 3.64 -12.98 -11.10
CA VAL A 67 2.71 -11.91 -11.49
C VAL A 67 3.34 -11.17 -12.68
N ASN A 68 2.61 -11.03 -13.78
CA ASN A 68 3.08 -10.23 -14.90
C ASN A 68 2.92 -8.75 -14.57
N VAL A 69 4.03 -8.06 -14.39
CA VAL A 69 4.09 -6.60 -14.24
C VAL A 69 4.36 -6.02 -15.63
N TYR A 70 3.53 -5.06 -16.04
CA TYR A 70 3.68 -4.36 -17.32
C TYR A 70 3.97 -2.88 -17.04
N ASP A 71 4.98 -2.33 -17.71
CA ASP A 71 5.23 -0.89 -17.69
C ASP A 71 4.12 -0.14 -18.44
N PHE A 72 3.54 0.87 -17.78
CA PHE A 72 2.58 1.76 -18.43
C PHE A 72 3.31 2.78 -19.31
N GLN A 73 3.19 2.62 -20.63
CA GLN A 73 3.71 3.56 -21.62
C GLN A 73 2.71 4.70 -21.84
N ALA A 74 2.75 5.73 -20.99
CA ALA A 74 2.01 6.96 -21.24
C ALA A 74 2.67 7.71 -22.42
N LYS A 75 1.99 7.79 -23.58
CA LYS A 75 2.31 8.86 -24.54
C LYS A 75 2.07 10.18 -23.82
N SER A 76 3.08 11.05 -23.83
CA SER A 76 3.14 12.31 -23.10
C SER A 76 1.77 12.97 -22.97
N ILE A 77 1.31 13.16 -21.72
CA ILE A 77 0.14 13.98 -21.42
C ILE A 77 0.51 15.39 -21.88
N THR A 78 0.07 15.76 -23.07
CA THR A 78 0.29 17.11 -23.60
C THR A 78 -0.71 18.00 -22.86
N ALA A 79 -0.19 18.92 -22.05
CA ALA A 79 -0.97 19.95 -21.38
C ALA A 79 -1.61 20.91 -22.39
#